data_AF-A0A945QM44-F1
#
_entry.id   AF-A0A945QM44-F1
#
_cell.length_a   1.000
_cell.length_b   1.000
_cell.length_c   1.000
_cell.angle_alpha   90.00
_cell.angle_beta   90.00
_cell.angle_gamma   90.00
#
_symmetry.space_group_name_H-M   'P 1'
#
loop_
_entity.id
_entity.type
_entity.pdbx_description
1 polymer ?
#
loop_
_entity_poly.entity_id
_entity_poly.type
_entity_poly.pdbx_seq_one_letter_code
_entity_poly.pdbx_strand_id
1 'polypeptide(L)'
;MGTLISMPIIEPELNCMNIENNSGSTSLPTVLVSSVALIDTDGRILLAQRPAGKEMSGLWEFPGGKIELGETPENTLIRELDEELGIDVSASC
;
A
#
# COMPACT_ATOMS: atom_id res chain seq x y z
N MET A 1 -4.46 10.22 -9.04
CA MET A 1 -4.14 9.56 -10.32
C MET A 1 -2.83 8.82 -10.12
N GLY A 2 -2.90 7.52 -9.86
CA GLY A 2 -1.73 6.65 -9.75
C GLY A 2 -1.01 6.54 -11.09
N THR A 3 0.28 6.26 -11.07
CA THR A 3 1.11 6.15 -12.28
C THR A 3 1.59 4.71 -12.40
N LEU A 4 1.25 4.03 -13.50
CA LEU A 4 1.84 2.73 -13.81
C LEU A 4 3.33 2.92 -14.09
N ILE A 5 4.19 2.42 -13.20
CA ILE A 5 5.63 2.44 -13.40
C ILE A 5 6.14 1.03 -13.66
N SER A 6 6.80 0.86 -14.80
CA SER A 6 7.52 -0.35 -15.17
C SER A 6 8.85 -0.41 -14.42
N MET A 7 8.84 -0.75 -13.14
CA MET A 7 10.08 -1.11 -12.45
C MET A 7 10.28 -2.63 -12.56
N PRO A 8 11.44 -3.12 -13.04
CA PRO A 8 11.77 -4.53 -12.89
C PRO A 8 11.72 -4.88 -11.40
N ILE A 9 11.25 -6.08 -11.06
CA ILE A 9 11.27 -6.61 -9.70
C ILE A 9 12.75 -6.65 -9.27
N ILE A 10 13.21 -5.61 -8.57
CA ILE A 10 14.54 -5.57 -7.97
C ILE A 10 14.44 -6.43 -6.71
N GLU A 11 15.23 -7.51 -6.64
CA GLU A 11 15.38 -8.29 -5.41
C GLU A 11 15.72 -7.33 -4.26
N PRO A 12 15.09 -7.47 -3.08
CA PRO A 12 15.29 -6.51 -2.00
C PRO A 12 16.74 -6.59 -1.53
N GLU A 13 17.56 -5.60 -1.89
CA GLU A 13 18.79 -5.35 -1.14
C GLU A 13 18.37 -4.98 0.28
N LEU A 14 18.60 -5.92 1.21
CA LEU A 14 18.36 -5.75 2.64
C LEU A 14 19.14 -4.52 3.16
N ASN A 15 18.52 -3.35 3.19
CA ASN A 15 19.12 -2.22 3.91
C ASN A 15 18.13 -1.29 4.62
N CYS A 16 16.89 -1.73 4.84
CA CYS A 16 15.88 -0.95 5.55
C CYS A 16 15.41 -1.64 6.83
N MET A 17 16.31 -1.96 7.75
CA MET A 17 15.95 -2.22 9.16
C MET A 17 17.07 -1.78 10.11
N ASN A 18 17.28 -0.48 10.23
CA ASN A 18 17.83 0.08 11.48
C ASN A 18 16.66 0.72 12.23
N ILE A 19 15.85 -0.11 12.89
CA ILE A 19 14.91 0.37 13.89
C ILE A 19 15.70 0.50 15.19
N GLU A 20 16.10 1.73 15.52
CA GLU A 20 16.61 2.05 16.84
C GLU A 20 15.47 1.86 17.85
N ASN A 21 15.58 0.80 18.68
CA ASN A 21 14.64 0.52 19.76
C ASN A 21 14.79 1.57 20.86
N ASN A 22 14.09 2.70 20.73
CA ASN A 22 13.92 3.63 21.84
C ASN A 22 12.76 3.16 22.73
N SER A 23 13.11 2.50 23.84
CA SER A 23 12.20 2.04 24.87
C SER A 23 11.58 3.22 25.64
N GLY A 24 10.49 3.77 25.10
CA GLY A 24 9.58 4.69 25.77
C GLY A 24 8.15 4.16 25.66
N SER A 25 7.57 3.68 26.77
CA SER A 25 6.24 3.06 26.83
C SER A 25 5.11 4.08 26.65
N THR A 26 4.93 4.54 25.42
CA THR A 26 3.70 5.21 24.96
C THR A 26 3.01 4.25 24.00
N SER A 27 1.86 3.72 24.40
CA SER A 27 1.06 2.84 23.55
C SER A 27 0.54 3.63 22.35
N LEU A 28 1.25 3.57 21.23
CA LEU A 28 0.78 4.15 19.98
C LEU A 28 -0.45 3.38 19.51
N PRO A 29 -1.51 4.07 19.04
CA PRO A 29 -2.69 3.39 18.53
C PRO A 29 -2.30 2.53 17.33
N THR A 30 -2.68 1.25 17.35
CA THR A 30 -2.47 0.35 16.22
C THR A 30 -3.49 0.67 15.14
N VAL A 31 -3.01 0.88 13.91
CA VAL A 31 -3.85 1.08 12.73
C VAL A 31 -3.66 -0.10 11.81
N LEU A 32 -4.75 -0.79 11.48
CA LEU A 32 -4.75 -1.87 10.51
C LEU A 32 -4.93 -1.29 9.10
N VAL A 33 -4.09 -1.74 8.18
CA VAL A 33 -4.06 -1.30 6.78
C VAL A 33 -3.95 -2.54 5.90
N SER A 34 -4.68 -2.55 4.80
CA SER A 34 -4.58 -3.56 3.75
C SER A 34 -4.04 -2.91 2.48
N SER A 35 -3.08 -3.54 1.80
CA SER A 35 -2.45 -3.02 0.57
C SER A 35 -2.29 -4.13 -0.46
N VAL A 36 -2.34 -3.77 -1.75
CA VAL A 36 -2.26 -4.73 -2.86
C VAL A 36 -1.16 -4.38 -3.85
N ALA A 37 -0.52 -5.41 -4.41
CA ALA A 37 0.36 -5.28 -5.58
C ALA A 37 -0.42 -5.73 -6.82
N LEU A 38 -0.79 -4.78 -7.68
CA LEU A 38 -1.40 -5.09 -8.98
C LEU A 38 -0.30 -5.30 -10.00
N ILE A 39 -0.29 -6.49 -10.61
CA ILE A 39 0.71 -6.91 -11.60
C ILE A 39 0.02 -7.04 -12.96
N ASP A 40 0.54 -6.37 -13.98
CA ASP A 40 0.02 -6.50 -15.35
C ASP A 40 0.64 -7.68 -16.11
N THR A 41 0.19 -7.91 -17.34
CA THR A 41 0.67 -9.01 -18.20
C THR A 41 2.16 -8.90 -18.57
N ASP A 42 2.73 -7.70 -18.45
CA ASP A 42 4.15 -7.44 -18.71
C ASP A 42 5.01 -7.58 -17.43
N GLY A 43 4.40 -7.95 -16.30
CA GLY A 43 5.08 -8.12 -15.01
C GLY A 43 5.36 -6.80 -14.29
N ARG A 44 4.71 -5.70 -14.67
CA ARG A 44 4.88 -4.38 -14.04
C ARG A 44 3.93 -4.23 -12.86
N ILE A 45 4.36 -3.49 -11.84
CA ILE A 45 3.60 -3.27 -10.61
C ILE A 45 3.03 -1.85 -10.59
N LEU A 46 1.75 -1.71 -10.26
CA LEU A 46 1.14 -0.39 -10.02
C LEU A 46 1.58 0.17 -8.67
N LEU A 47 2.15 1.37 -8.67
CA LEU A 47 2.47 2.15 -7.48
C LEU A 47 1.88 3.56 -7.62
N ALA A 48 1.39 4.12 -6.51
CA ALA A 48 0.96 5.51 -6.46
C ALA A 48 2.10 6.37 -5.91
N GLN A 49 2.33 7.54 -6.52
CA GLN A 49 3.25 8.53 -5.98
C GLN A 49 2.47 9.56 -5.16
N ARG A 50 2.91 9.80 -3.93
CA ARG A 50 2.28 10.82 -3.08
C ARG A 50 2.50 12.21 -3.69
N PRO A 51 1.44 13.03 -3.85
CA PRO A 51 1.55 14.37 -4.41
C PRO A 51 2.45 15.27 -3.56
N ALA A 52 3.13 16.21 -4.22
CA ALA A 52 4.01 17.17 -3.57
C ALA A 52 3.22 18.05 -2.57
N GLY A 53 3.75 18.20 -1.35
CA GLY A 53 3.16 19.06 -0.31
C GLY A 53 2.46 18.36 0.86
N LYS A 54 2.51 17.03 0.96
CA LYS A 54 2.14 16.27 2.18
C LYS A 54 3.37 15.68 2.86
N GLU A 55 3.25 15.35 4.15
CA GLU A 55 4.23 14.51 4.88
C GLU A 55 4.58 13.27 4.02
N MET A 56 5.88 12.99 3.89
CA MET A 56 6.44 11.92 3.04
C MET A 56 6.20 12.09 1.52
N SER A 57 6.21 13.33 1.02
CA SER A 57 6.09 13.62 -0.41
C SER A 57 7.17 12.94 -1.24
N GLY A 58 6.79 12.31 -2.36
CA GLY A 58 7.72 11.68 -3.29
C GLY A 58 7.99 10.19 -3.02
N LEU A 59 7.51 9.63 -1.90
CA LEU A 59 7.50 8.19 -1.69
C LEU A 59 6.44 7.51 -2.55
N TRP A 60 6.76 6.29 -2.96
CA TRP A 60 5.85 5.37 -3.65
C TRP A 60 5.11 4.53 -2.63
N GLU A 61 3.82 4.34 -2.84
CA GLU A 61 2.95 3.52 -2.00
C GLU A 61 2.13 2.54 -2.85
N PHE A 62 1.81 1.40 -2.26
CA PHE A 62 0.84 0.47 -2.83
C PHE A 62 -0.57 1.00 -2.64
N PRO A 63 -1.47 0.79 -3.61
CA PRO A 63 -2.89 1.04 -3.41
C PRO A 63 -3.45 0.26 -2.23
N GLY A 64 -4.37 0.88 -1.50
CA GLY A 64 -5.01 0.30 -0.34
C GLY A 64 -5.27 1.31 0.76
N GLY A 65 -5.81 0.83 1.88
CA GLY A 65 -6.36 1.72 2.88
C GLY A 65 -6.55 1.07 4.24
N LYS A 66 -7.09 1.87 5.15
CA LYS A 66 -7.34 1.44 6.54
C LYS A 66 -8.51 0.47 6.56
N ILE A 67 -8.38 -0.56 7.38
CA ILE A 67 -9.48 -1.51 7.61
C ILE A 67 -10.52 -0.85 8.51
N GLU A 68 -11.78 -0.81 8.06
CA GLU A 68 -12.89 -0.32 8.86
C GLU A 68 -13.39 -1.38 9.85
N LEU A 69 -14.16 -0.93 10.86
CA LEU A 69 -14.67 -1.80 11.92
C LEU A 69 -15.64 -2.85 11.35
N GLY A 70 -15.21 -4.11 11.40
CA GLY A 70 -16.00 -5.25 10.91
C GLY A 70 -15.76 -5.60 9.44
N GLU A 71 -14.85 -4.91 8.75
CA GLU A 71 -14.40 -5.31 7.41
C GLU A 71 -13.36 -6.45 7.50
N THR A 72 -13.34 -7.31 6.48
CA THR A 72 -12.21 -8.21 6.24
C THR A 72 -11.16 -7.47 5.39
N PRO A 73 -9.87 -7.86 5.46
CA PRO A 73 -8.82 -7.25 4.63
C PRO A 73 -9.13 -7.27 3.12
N GLU A 74 -9.84 -8.30 2.65
CA GLU A 74 -10.27 -8.44 1.26
C GLU A 74 -11.35 -7.41 0.92
N ASN A 75 -12.38 -7.26 1.75
CA ASN A 75 -13.44 -6.28 1.53
C ASN A 75 -12.91 -4.85 1.56
N THR A 76 -11.98 -4.54 2.47
CA THR A 76 -11.29 -3.24 2.49
C THR A 76 -10.58 -2.99 1.16
N LEU A 77 -9.84 -3.97 0.62
CA LEU A 77 -9.16 -3.80 -0.67
C LEU A 77 -10.13 -3.63 -1.84
N ILE A 78 -11.21 -4.40 -1.89
CA ILE A 78 -12.22 -4.28 -2.96
C ILE A 78 -12.80 -2.85 -2.98
N ARG A 79 -13.16 -2.30 -1.82
CA ARG A 79 -13.69 -0.93 -1.68
C ARG A 79 -12.66 0.12 -2.09
N GLU A 80 -11.44 0.06 -1.52
CA GLU A 80 -10.39 1.05 -1.78
C GLU A 80 -9.98 1.07 -3.26
N LEU A 81 -9.88 -0.09 -3.90
CA LEU A 81 -9.52 -0.19 -5.32
C LEU A 81 -10.59 0.39 -6.25
N ASP A 82 -11.87 0.20 -5.91
CA ASP A 82 -12.97 0.83 -6.66
C ASP A 82 -12.95 2.35 -6.48
N GLU A 83 -12.80 2.85 -5.24
CA GLU A 83 -12.82 4.28 -4.94
C GLU A 83 -11.61 5.05 -5.51
N GLU A 84 -10.40 4.50 -5.37
CA GLU A 84 -9.17 5.20 -5.76
C GLU A 84 -8.81 5.04 -7.24
N LEU A 85 -9.08 3.84 -7.79
CA LEU A 85 -8.60 3.44 -9.11
C LEU A 85 -9.73 3.05 -10.07
N GLY A 86 -10.96 2.84 -9.59
CA GLY A 86 -12.07 2.32 -10.40
C GLY A 86 -11.85 0.89 -10.87
N ILE A 87 -11.12 0.09 -10.08
CA ILE A 87 -10.82 -1.31 -10.41
C ILE A 87 -11.74 -2.21 -9.59
N ASP A 88 -12.64 -2.92 -10.28
CA ASP A 88 -13.50 -3.94 -9.68
C ASP A 88 -12.72 -5.27 -9.58
N VAL A 89 -12.55 -5.76 -8.35
CA VAL A 89 -11.92 -7.04 -8.03
C VAL A 89 -12.85 -7.87 -7.15
N SER A 90 -12.78 -9.20 -7.29
CA SER A 90 -13.53 -10.13 -6.45
C SER A 90 -12.58 -10.95 -5.56
N ALA A 91 -13.03 -11.27 -4.35
CA ALA A 91 -12.33 -12.24 -3.51
C ALA A 91 -12.17 -13.58 -4.24
N SER A 92 -10.98 -14.19 -4.13
CA SER A 92 -10.73 -15.52 -4.68
C SER A 92 -11.62 -16.54 -3.99
N CYS A 93 -12.34 -17.35 -4.79
CA CYS A 93 -13.17 -18.45 -4.32
C CYS A 93 -12.36 -19.62 -3.76
#